data_AF-A0A1M7IQK6-F1
#
_entry.id   AF-A0A1M7IQK6-F1
#
_cell.length_a   1.000
_cell.length_b   1.000
_cell.length_c   1.000
_cell.angle_alpha   90.00
_cell.angle_beta   90.00
_cell.angle_gamma   90.00
#
_symmetry.space_group_name_H-M   'P 1'
#
loop_
_entity.id
_entity.type
_entity.pdbx_description
1 polymer ?
#
loop_
_entity_poly.entity_id
_entity_poly.type
_entity_poly.pdbx_seq_one_letter_code
_entity_poly.pdbx_strand_id
1 'polypeptide(L)'
;MTSSDPAADATLRAGWSSACGLYEHLSQGGTLRADPRTPLRLRPDENHYATAVLGYARFYGTTVEYQQSSSLWFGSPAFVLGGLAVEAITNQQARNRAAAMAAVQWRDHALVRTALTDQRILCDHGGEWLSFWHEGAQELVVDLTRWAFVLRFEVGAALMLHGPAAPWFAVAVSWLVYGPRGLEMPGFAPLVAAIAARRATIQQAPRAIEPGAGDGY
;
A
#
# COMPACT_ATOMS: atom_id res chain seq x y z
N MET A 1 -10.89 25.92 -14.74
CA MET A 1 -9.96 25.28 -15.69
C MET A 1 -8.64 25.10 -14.96
N THR A 2 -8.52 24.06 -14.15
CA THR A 2 -7.35 23.81 -13.29
C THR A 2 -6.26 23.16 -14.13
N SER A 3 -5.23 23.92 -14.47
CA SER A 3 -4.00 23.34 -15.01
C SER A 3 -3.39 22.45 -13.93
N SER A 4 -3.42 21.13 -14.12
CA SER A 4 -2.62 20.21 -13.31
C SER A 4 -1.15 20.58 -13.41
N ASP A 5 -0.43 20.54 -12.30
CA ASP A 5 1.01 20.79 -12.25
C ASP A 5 1.76 19.61 -12.90
N PRO A 6 2.50 19.81 -14.01
CA PRO A 6 3.19 18.72 -14.70
C PRO A 6 4.26 18.03 -13.84
N ALA A 7 4.86 18.73 -12.87
CA ALA A 7 5.85 18.15 -11.97
C ALA A 7 5.20 17.21 -10.94
N ALA A 8 4.03 17.60 -10.42
CA ALA A 8 3.23 16.74 -9.55
C ALA A 8 2.76 15.49 -10.28
N ASP A 9 2.27 15.63 -11.51
CA ASP A 9 1.84 14.51 -12.34
C ASP A 9 3.01 13.57 -12.68
N ALA A 10 4.20 14.10 -12.95
CA ALA A 10 5.39 13.29 -13.18
C ALA A 10 5.79 12.50 -11.92
N THR A 11 5.71 13.12 -10.75
CA THR A 11 6.02 12.47 -9.46
C THR A 11 5.06 11.33 -9.16
N LEU A 12 3.76 11.53 -9.39
CA LEU A 12 2.75 10.48 -9.28
C LEU A 12 3.06 9.33 -10.24
N ARG A 13 3.27 9.61 -11.54
CA ARG A 13 3.61 8.56 -12.52
C ARG A 13 4.85 7.77 -12.13
N ALA A 14 5.90 8.43 -11.65
CA ALA A 14 7.14 7.78 -11.22
C ALA A 14 6.92 6.86 -10.02
N GLY A 15 6.16 7.32 -9.01
CA GLY A 15 5.80 6.53 -7.84
C GLY A 15 5.01 5.27 -8.20
N TRP A 16 3.99 5.41 -9.06
CA TRP A 16 3.20 4.28 -9.55
C TRP A 16 4.02 3.28 -10.34
N SER A 17 4.82 3.76 -11.30
CA SER A 17 5.69 2.91 -12.13
C SER A 17 6.67 2.12 -11.26
N SER A 18 7.26 2.77 -10.26
CA SER A 18 8.18 2.12 -9.31
C SER A 18 7.47 1.04 -8.50
N ALA A 19 6.25 1.28 -8.03
CA ALA A 19 5.45 0.30 -7.29
C ALA A 19 5.08 -0.92 -8.16
N CYS A 20 4.67 -0.69 -9.42
CA CYS A 20 4.43 -1.77 -10.39
C CYS A 20 5.69 -2.60 -10.64
N GLY A 21 6.84 -1.94 -10.83
CA GLY A 21 8.12 -2.61 -11.02
C GLY A 21 8.52 -3.46 -9.81
N LEU A 22 8.37 -2.93 -8.60
CA LEU A 22 8.65 -3.69 -7.38
C LEU A 22 7.71 -4.89 -7.22
N TYR A 23 6.40 -4.69 -7.37
CA TYR A 23 5.41 -5.74 -7.23
C TYR A 23 5.70 -6.89 -8.22
N GLU A 24 5.97 -6.56 -9.48
CA GLU A 24 6.30 -7.54 -10.52
C GLU A 24 7.59 -8.32 -10.17
N HIS A 25 8.64 -7.61 -9.77
CA HIS A 25 9.93 -8.22 -9.38
C HIS A 25 9.77 -9.20 -8.21
N LEU A 26 9.09 -8.81 -7.13
CA LEU A 26 8.89 -9.66 -5.97
C LEU A 26 7.95 -10.84 -6.29
N SER A 27 6.90 -10.63 -7.09
CA SER A 27 5.99 -11.70 -7.54
C SER A 27 6.68 -12.76 -8.39
N GLN A 28 7.82 -12.43 -9.00
CA GLN A 28 8.64 -13.35 -9.81
C GLN A 28 9.74 -14.04 -8.98
N GLY A 29 9.71 -13.92 -7.65
CA GLY A 29 10.71 -14.51 -6.74
C GLY A 29 11.94 -13.65 -6.52
N GLY A 30 11.92 -12.39 -6.97
CA GLY A 30 12.95 -11.41 -6.62
C GLY A 30 12.92 -11.04 -5.14
N THR A 31 13.99 -10.41 -4.66
CA THR A 31 14.08 -9.89 -3.29
C THR A 31 14.20 -8.37 -3.28
N LEU A 32 13.86 -7.75 -2.14
CA LEU A 32 14.19 -6.35 -1.89
C LEU A 32 15.71 -6.16 -1.92
N ARG A 33 16.15 -5.10 -2.59
CA ARG A 33 17.57 -4.75 -2.71
C ARG A 33 17.92 -3.69 -1.68
N ALA A 34 18.85 -4.02 -0.79
CA ALA A 34 19.35 -3.06 0.18
C ALA A 34 20.02 -1.86 -0.54
N ASP A 35 19.75 -0.66 -0.04
CA ASP A 35 20.46 0.56 -0.40
C ASP A 35 21.37 0.97 0.77
N PRO A 36 22.70 0.83 0.65
CA PRO A 36 23.61 1.19 1.74
C PRO A 36 23.69 2.70 1.97
N ARG A 37 23.12 3.53 1.08
CA ARG A 37 23.16 4.98 1.18
C ARG A 37 22.07 5.48 2.11
N THR A 38 22.34 5.45 3.40
CA THR A 38 21.47 6.07 4.40
C THR A 38 22.26 6.88 5.42
N PRO A 39 21.82 8.10 5.78
CA PRO A 39 22.41 8.84 6.89
C PRO A 39 21.93 8.33 8.25
N LEU A 40 21.00 7.37 8.29
CA LEU A 40 20.45 6.80 9.52
C LEU A 40 21.43 5.82 10.16
N ARG A 41 21.54 5.90 11.49
CA ARG A 41 22.22 4.85 12.27
C ARG A 41 21.31 3.62 12.36
N LEU A 42 21.68 2.58 11.62
CA LEU A 42 20.99 1.29 11.63
C LEU A 42 21.42 0.44 12.83
N ARG A 43 20.55 -0.48 13.27
CA ARG A 43 20.89 -1.55 14.22
C ARG A 43 21.82 -2.58 13.56
N PRO A 44 22.50 -3.43 14.34
CA PRO A 44 23.14 -4.62 13.79
C PRO A 44 22.15 -5.42 12.94
N ASP A 45 22.62 -5.90 11.78
CA ASP A 45 21.85 -6.68 10.82
C ASP A 45 20.57 -6.00 10.28
N GLU A 46 20.42 -4.69 10.46
CA GLU A 46 19.34 -3.90 9.86
C GLU A 46 19.77 -3.38 8.49
N ASN A 47 18.98 -3.70 7.45
CA ASN A 47 19.23 -3.29 6.07
C ASN A 47 18.27 -2.18 5.65
N HIS A 48 18.81 -1.07 5.16
CA HIS A 48 18.01 0.00 4.57
C HIS A 48 17.59 -0.35 3.14
N TYR A 49 16.35 -0.01 2.75
CA TYR A 49 15.83 -0.26 1.40
C TYR A 49 15.49 1.01 0.62
N ALA A 50 14.86 2.00 1.26
CA ALA A 50 14.45 3.22 0.58
C ALA A 50 14.21 4.38 1.54
N THR A 51 14.44 5.60 1.06
CA THR A 51 14.03 6.85 1.70
C THR A 51 13.15 7.66 0.77
N ALA A 52 12.03 8.20 1.26
CA ALA A 52 11.14 9.08 0.51
C ALA A 52 10.45 10.09 1.43
N VAL A 53 9.89 11.16 0.85
CA VAL A 53 8.95 12.03 1.57
C VAL A 53 7.55 11.48 1.41
N LEU A 54 6.87 11.26 2.53
CA LEU A 54 5.52 10.72 2.60
C LEU A 54 4.65 11.61 3.47
N GLY A 55 3.37 11.67 3.15
CA GLY A 55 2.36 12.14 4.09
C GLY A 55 2.21 11.14 5.23
N TYR A 56 2.04 11.64 6.43
CA TYR A 56 2.02 10.92 7.68
C TYR A 56 0.82 11.38 8.50
N ALA A 57 0.16 10.43 9.16
CA ALA A 57 -0.82 10.73 10.19
C ALA A 57 -0.93 9.58 11.19
N ARG A 58 -1.45 9.88 12.38
CA ARG A 58 -1.64 8.92 13.47
C ARG A 58 -3.11 8.82 13.86
N PHE A 59 -3.59 7.61 14.09
CA PHE A 59 -4.96 7.40 14.54
C PHE A 59 -5.01 7.33 16.06
N TYR A 60 -5.67 8.31 16.68
CA TYR A 60 -5.97 8.29 18.10
C TYR A 60 -7.47 8.05 18.28
N GLY A 61 -7.83 6.78 18.47
CA GLY A 61 -9.18 6.46 18.93
C GLY A 61 -9.37 7.07 20.31
N THR A 62 -10.45 7.82 20.51
CA THR A 62 -10.89 8.13 21.87
C THR A 62 -11.14 6.81 22.59
N THR A 63 -10.67 6.67 23.83
CA THR A 63 -11.04 5.60 24.75
C THR A 63 -12.55 5.67 25.00
N VAL A 64 -13.33 5.10 24.10
CA VAL A 64 -14.71 4.73 24.37
C VAL A 64 -14.62 3.24 24.59
N GLU A 65 -14.82 2.80 25.83
CA GLU A 65 -15.16 1.41 26.11
C GLU A 65 -16.29 1.03 25.15
N TYR A 66 -15.94 0.32 24.08
CA TYR A 66 -16.94 -0.29 23.23
C TYR A 66 -17.44 -1.46 24.04
N GLN A 67 -18.50 -1.21 24.82
CA GLN A 67 -19.29 -2.24 25.47
C GLN A 67 -19.58 -3.27 24.39
N GLN A 68 -18.98 -4.45 24.56
CA GLN A 68 -19.11 -5.61 23.71
C GLN A 68 -20.61 -5.89 23.52
N SER A 69 -21.19 -5.41 22.42
CA SER A 69 -22.50 -5.89 21.98
C SER A 69 -22.27 -7.23 21.31
N SER A 70 -22.15 -8.26 22.16
CA SER A 70 -22.33 -9.64 21.75
C SER A 70 -23.72 -9.76 21.15
N SER A 71 -23.83 -9.71 19.81
CA SER A 71 -25.01 -10.22 19.14
C SER A 71 -24.91 -11.74 19.14
N LEU A 72 -25.40 -12.33 20.23
CA LEU A 72 -25.85 -13.70 20.26
C LEU A 72 -27.01 -13.82 19.28
N TRP A 73 -26.76 -14.36 18.09
CA TRP A 73 -27.83 -14.78 17.19
C TRP A 73 -28.29 -16.18 17.63
N PHE A 74 -29.30 -16.20 18.52
CA PHE A 74 -30.17 -17.35 18.72
C PHE A 74 -31.21 -17.38 17.59
N GLY A 75 -31.29 -18.46 16.81
CA GLY A 75 -32.29 -18.65 15.76
C GLY A 75 -32.28 -20.09 15.22
N SER A 76 -33.47 -20.67 15.02
CA SER A 76 -33.68 -22.11 14.78
C SER A 76 -33.30 -22.62 13.37
N PRO A 77 -33.06 -23.93 13.17
CA PRO A 77 -32.39 -24.50 11.99
C PRO A 77 -33.25 -24.68 10.72
N ALA A 78 -34.44 -24.10 10.61
CA ALA A 78 -35.38 -24.40 9.53
C ALA A 78 -35.96 -23.14 8.87
N PHE A 79 -35.25 -22.58 7.89
CA PHE A 79 -35.84 -21.95 6.69
C PHE A 79 -34.76 -21.77 5.63
N VAL A 80 -34.78 -22.65 4.62
CA VAL A 80 -33.94 -22.61 3.42
C VAL A 80 -34.71 -21.88 2.31
N LEU A 81 -33.97 -21.27 1.37
CA LEU A 81 -34.35 -20.73 0.05
C LEU A 81 -34.65 -19.22 -0.06
N GLY A 82 -33.69 -18.51 -0.69
CA GLY A 82 -33.92 -17.25 -1.38
C GLY A 82 -32.96 -16.13 -0.98
N GLY A 83 -31.83 -15.98 -1.67
CA GLY A 83 -30.99 -14.78 -1.50
C GLY A 83 -29.53 -14.91 -1.91
N LEU A 84 -29.23 -15.51 -3.05
CA LEU A 84 -27.96 -15.23 -3.72
C LEU A 84 -28.03 -13.80 -4.30
N ALA A 85 -27.01 -12.99 -4.00
CA ALA A 85 -26.69 -11.64 -4.52
C ALA A 85 -27.27 -10.40 -3.80
N VAL A 86 -26.76 -10.04 -2.61
CA VAL A 86 -26.73 -8.62 -2.14
C VAL A 86 -25.43 -8.22 -1.37
N GLU A 87 -24.46 -9.09 -1.10
CA GLU A 87 -23.34 -8.74 -0.20
C GLU A 87 -22.27 -7.78 -0.77
N ALA A 88 -22.37 -7.33 -2.03
CA ALA A 88 -21.36 -6.45 -2.62
C ALA A 88 -21.58 -4.93 -2.39
N ILE A 89 -22.76 -4.49 -1.94
CA ILE A 89 -23.10 -3.05 -1.90
C ILE A 89 -23.09 -2.45 -0.48
N THR A 90 -23.16 -3.27 0.56
CA THR A 90 -23.20 -2.79 1.96
C THR A 90 -21.83 -2.41 2.53
N ASN A 91 -20.75 -3.01 2.03
CA ASN A 91 -19.40 -2.78 2.55
C ASN A 91 -18.87 -1.37 2.19
N GLN A 92 -19.24 -0.84 1.02
CA GLN A 92 -18.76 0.46 0.56
C GLN A 92 -19.37 1.63 1.37
N GLN A 93 -20.64 1.52 1.77
CA GLN A 93 -21.29 2.55 2.57
C GLN A 93 -20.82 2.52 4.03
N ALA A 94 -20.56 1.33 4.59
CA ALA A 94 -19.93 1.18 5.91
C ALA A 94 -18.51 1.75 5.93
N ARG A 95 -17.71 1.50 4.88
CA ARG A 95 -16.36 2.07 4.70
C ARG A 95 -16.37 3.58 4.54
N ASN A 96 -17.33 4.14 3.80
CA ASN A 96 -17.44 5.59 3.63
C ASN A 96 -17.87 6.30 4.93
N ARG A 97 -18.77 5.69 5.72
CA ARG A 97 -19.14 6.21 7.04
C ARG A 97 -17.98 6.08 8.04
N ALA A 98 -17.25 4.97 8.01
CA ALA A 98 -16.03 4.79 8.78
C ALA A 98 -14.95 5.80 8.36
N ALA A 99 -14.79 6.11 7.07
CA ALA A 99 -13.84 7.10 6.59
C ALA A 99 -14.20 8.54 7.00
N ALA A 100 -15.50 8.89 7.00
CA ALA A 100 -15.98 10.20 7.45
C ALA A 100 -15.83 10.38 8.98
N MET A 101 -16.08 9.34 9.77
CA MET A 101 -15.83 9.35 11.22
C MET A 101 -14.34 9.26 11.56
N ALA A 102 -13.54 8.54 10.76
CA ALA A 102 -12.10 8.42 10.93
C ALA A 102 -11.36 9.73 10.58
N ALA A 103 -11.87 10.55 9.66
CA ALA A 103 -11.31 11.87 9.38
C ALA A 103 -11.25 12.79 10.62
N VAL A 104 -12.13 12.56 11.61
CA VAL A 104 -12.12 13.26 12.91
C VAL A 104 -11.03 12.72 13.86
N GLN A 105 -10.46 11.55 13.57
CA GLN A 105 -9.57 10.79 14.48
C GLN A 105 -8.11 10.68 13.99
N TRP A 106 -7.84 10.92 12.70
CA TRP A 106 -6.48 11.04 12.18
C TRP A 106 -5.90 12.40 12.55
N ARG A 107 -4.78 12.41 13.29
CA ARG A 107 -4.06 13.61 13.73
C ARG A 107 -2.60 13.57 13.27
N ASP A 108 -1.86 14.61 13.64
CA ASP A 108 -0.42 14.74 13.36
C ASP A 108 -0.11 14.70 11.86
N HIS A 109 -0.99 15.29 11.05
CA HIS A 109 -0.82 15.33 9.60
C HIS A 109 0.42 16.13 9.24
N ALA A 110 1.39 15.50 8.59
CA ALA A 110 2.64 16.12 8.18
C ALA A 110 3.22 15.45 6.93
N LEU A 111 4.06 16.17 6.18
CA LEU A 111 4.99 15.55 5.23
C LEU A 111 6.29 15.26 5.97
N VAL A 112 6.70 14.00 5.99
CA VAL A 112 7.85 13.53 6.78
C VAL A 112 8.82 12.75 5.89
N ARG A 113 10.12 12.89 6.18
CA ARG A 113 11.13 12.01 5.62
C ARG A 113 10.94 10.63 6.23
N THR A 114 10.71 9.64 5.40
CA THR A 114 10.44 8.26 5.80
C THR A 114 11.48 7.33 5.21
N ALA A 115 12.02 6.45 6.04
CA ALA A 115 12.96 5.41 5.65
C ALA A 115 12.36 4.03 5.94
N LEU A 116 12.55 3.09 5.01
CA LEU A 116 12.19 1.69 5.19
C LEU A 116 13.45 0.86 5.43
N THR A 117 13.38 -0.03 6.42
CA THR A 117 14.35 -1.09 6.66
C THR A 117 13.65 -2.44 6.69
N ASP A 118 14.44 -3.52 6.76
CA ASP A 118 13.95 -4.88 7.00
C ASP A 118 13.31 -5.09 8.38
N GLN A 119 13.54 -4.20 9.33
CA GLN A 119 13.01 -4.32 10.70
C GLN A 119 11.89 -3.32 11.03
N ARG A 120 11.88 -2.14 10.39
CA ARG A 120 10.96 -1.05 10.74
C ARG A 120 10.78 -0.02 9.63
N ILE A 121 9.79 0.84 9.83
CA ILE A 121 9.67 2.13 9.17
C ILE A 121 10.15 3.20 10.15
N LEU A 122 10.98 4.13 9.68
CA LEU A 122 11.36 5.32 10.43
C LEU A 122 10.73 6.57 9.81
N CYS A 123 10.13 7.44 10.61
CA CYS A 123 9.60 8.73 10.16
C CYS A 123 10.21 9.87 10.98
N ASP A 124 10.75 10.88 10.30
CA ASP A 124 11.22 12.12 10.92
C ASP A 124 10.04 13.08 11.08
N HIS A 125 9.42 13.05 12.26
CA HIS A 125 8.26 13.87 12.59
C HIS A 125 8.64 14.88 13.69
N GLY A 126 8.56 16.17 13.38
CA GLY A 126 8.88 17.22 14.33
C GLY A 126 10.36 17.28 14.75
N GLY A 127 11.27 16.74 13.94
CA GLY A 127 12.70 16.64 14.25
C GLY A 127 13.09 15.40 15.05
N GLU A 128 12.14 14.52 15.34
CA GLU A 128 12.37 13.25 16.02
C GLU A 128 12.14 12.07 15.07
N TRP A 129 13.07 11.11 15.09
CA TRP A 129 12.92 9.86 14.36
C TRP A 129 12.07 8.87 15.15
N LEU A 130 10.81 8.75 14.75
CA LEU A 130 9.89 7.75 15.27
C LEU A 130 10.12 6.41 14.56
N SER A 131 10.13 5.32 15.32
CA SER A 131 10.32 3.95 14.80
C SER A 131 9.03 3.14 14.91
N PHE A 132 8.61 2.56 13.80
CA PHE A 132 7.44 1.69 13.68
C PHE A 132 7.90 0.30 13.28
N TRP A 133 7.97 -0.60 14.26
CA TRP A 133 8.52 -1.93 14.09
C TRP A 133 7.57 -2.86 13.35
N HIS A 134 8.10 -3.63 12.39
CA HIS A 134 7.32 -4.63 11.65
C HIS A 134 6.82 -5.74 12.56
N GLU A 135 7.61 -6.13 13.57
CA GLU A 135 7.25 -7.19 14.53
C GLU A 135 5.98 -6.88 15.34
N GLY A 136 5.71 -5.59 15.58
CA GLY A 136 4.53 -5.15 16.31
C GLY A 136 3.32 -4.88 15.42
N ALA A 137 3.45 -5.01 14.09
CA ALA A 137 2.37 -4.78 13.15
C ALA A 137 1.38 -5.96 13.15
N GLN A 138 0.11 -5.67 13.41
CA GLN A 138 -0.97 -6.66 13.43
C GLN A 138 -1.83 -6.65 12.17
N GLU A 139 -1.97 -5.48 11.54
CA GLU A 139 -2.81 -5.32 10.36
C GLU A 139 -2.16 -4.32 9.41
N LEU A 140 -2.11 -4.68 8.13
CA LEU A 140 -1.78 -3.79 7.02
C LEU A 140 -3.02 -3.62 6.14
N VAL A 141 -3.50 -2.38 6.04
CA VAL A 141 -4.60 -2.01 5.14
C VAL A 141 -4.03 -1.19 3.99
N VAL A 142 -4.16 -1.70 2.77
CA VAL A 142 -3.66 -1.05 1.56
C VAL A 142 -4.81 -0.40 0.80
N ASP A 143 -4.70 0.90 0.52
CA ASP A 143 -5.64 1.66 -0.32
C ASP A 143 -4.87 2.47 -1.38
N LEU A 144 -4.53 1.80 -2.48
CA LEU A 144 -3.79 2.42 -3.57
C LEU A 144 -4.62 3.43 -4.37
N THR A 145 -5.95 3.41 -4.24
CA THR A 145 -6.80 4.44 -4.89
C THR A 145 -6.60 5.79 -4.23
N ARG A 146 -6.30 5.80 -2.92
CA ARG A 146 -5.94 6.99 -2.14
C ARG A 146 -4.44 7.21 -2.01
N TRP A 147 -3.62 6.42 -2.70
CA TRP A 147 -2.16 6.45 -2.57
C TRP A 147 -1.73 6.33 -1.11
N ALA A 148 -2.33 5.41 -0.37
CA ALA A 148 -2.13 5.30 1.07
C ALA A 148 -2.09 3.84 1.54
N PHE A 149 -1.46 3.64 2.68
CA PHE A 149 -1.64 2.43 3.47
C PHE A 149 -1.63 2.76 4.96
N VAL A 150 -2.20 1.85 5.75
CA VAL A 150 -2.26 1.97 7.21
C VAL A 150 -1.66 0.72 7.84
N LEU A 151 -0.76 0.93 8.79
CA LEU A 151 -0.29 -0.09 9.71
C LEU A 151 -0.94 0.10 11.07
N ARG A 152 -1.53 -0.97 11.60
CA ARG A 152 -2.02 -1.04 12.98
C ARG A 152 -1.09 -1.92 13.78
N PHE A 153 -0.84 -1.51 15.01
CA PHE A 153 0.10 -2.16 15.89
C PHE A 153 -0.61 -2.76 17.09
N GLU A 154 -0.01 -3.76 17.70
CA GLU A 154 -0.46 -4.31 18.98
C GLU A 154 -0.50 -3.24 20.07
N VAL A 155 0.54 -2.41 20.10
CA VAL A 155 0.68 -1.31 21.05
C VAL A 155 0.92 -0.01 20.29
N GLY A 156 0.13 1.01 20.64
CA GLY A 156 0.27 2.37 20.12
C GLY A 156 -0.71 2.70 18.99
N ALA A 157 -0.72 3.98 18.60
CA ALA A 157 -1.59 4.48 17.54
C ALA A 157 -1.27 3.85 16.17
N ALA A 158 -2.28 3.76 15.30
CA ALA A 158 -2.06 3.33 13.92
C ALA A 158 -1.27 4.39 13.13
N LEU A 159 -0.44 3.93 12.19
CA LEU A 159 0.32 4.78 11.27
C LEU A 159 -0.37 4.77 9.91
N MET A 160 -0.69 5.95 9.37
CA MET A 160 -1.04 6.11 7.97
C MET A 160 0.14 6.76 7.24
N LEU A 161 0.52 6.19 6.10
CA LEU A 161 1.45 6.79 5.17
C LEU A 161 0.78 6.94 3.80
N HIS A 162 0.93 8.11 3.19
CA HIS A 162 0.29 8.43 1.93
C HIS A 162 1.16 9.29 0.99
N GLY A 163 0.76 9.36 -0.27
CA GLY A 163 1.42 10.15 -1.31
C GLY A 163 2.14 9.30 -2.37
N PRO A 164 2.91 9.94 -3.28
CA PRO A 164 3.41 9.28 -4.48
C PRO A 164 4.26 8.02 -4.23
N ALA A 165 5.04 7.98 -3.16
CA ALA A 165 5.88 6.83 -2.82
C ALA A 165 5.12 5.73 -2.04
N ALA A 166 3.92 6.02 -1.54
CA ALA A 166 3.21 5.11 -0.64
C ALA A 166 2.86 3.75 -1.27
N PRO A 167 2.48 3.65 -2.56
CA PRO A 167 2.28 2.35 -3.20
C PRO A 167 3.53 1.46 -3.18
N TRP A 168 4.72 2.03 -3.40
CA TRP A 168 5.97 1.27 -3.33
C TRP A 168 6.25 0.79 -1.90
N PHE A 169 6.06 1.66 -0.91
CA PHE A 169 6.22 1.31 0.50
C PHE A 169 5.20 0.24 0.93
N ALA A 170 3.94 0.32 0.49
CA ALA A 170 2.92 -0.67 0.80
C ALA A 170 3.33 -2.07 0.29
N VAL A 171 3.83 -2.18 -0.94
CA VAL A 171 4.34 -3.44 -1.51
C VAL A 171 5.51 -3.97 -0.70
N ALA A 172 6.51 -3.12 -0.43
CA ALA A 172 7.72 -3.52 0.29
C ALA A 172 7.41 -3.95 1.74
N VAL A 173 6.57 -3.19 2.46
CA VAL A 173 6.15 -3.50 3.83
C VAL A 173 5.32 -4.77 3.86
N SER A 174 4.39 -4.97 2.92
CA SER A 174 3.61 -6.20 2.85
C SER A 174 4.51 -7.44 2.67
N TRP A 175 5.52 -7.33 1.80
CA TRP A 175 6.50 -8.38 1.60
C TRP A 175 7.35 -8.65 2.85
N LEU A 176 7.80 -7.60 3.55
CA LEU A 176 8.61 -7.74 4.77
C LEU A 176 7.83 -8.34 5.94
N VAL A 177 6.55 -7.97 6.09
CA VAL A 177 5.71 -8.44 7.21
C VAL A 177 5.11 -9.82 6.94
N TYR A 178 4.64 -10.08 5.72
CA TYR A 178 3.86 -11.29 5.39
C TYR A 178 4.55 -12.23 4.39
N GLY A 179 5.74 -11.88 3.90
CA GLY A 179 6.42 -12.62 2.84
C GLY A 179 5.67 -12.57 1.51
N PRO A 180 5.86 -13.58 0.63
CA PRO A 180 5.20 -13.65 -0.68
C PRO A 180 3.67 -13.55 -0.62
N ARG A 181 3.04 -14.13 0.41
CA ARG A 181 1.58 -14.07 0.60
C ARG A 181 1.06 -12.66 0.81
N GLY A 182 1.89 -11.74 1.28
CA GLY A 182 1.53 -10.33 1.42
C GLY A 182 1.17 -9.68 0.08
N LEU A 183 1.70 -10.17 -1.03
CA LEU A 183 1.40 -9.63 -2.36
C LEU A 183 0.00 -10.03 -2.85
N GLU A 184 -0.61 -11.06 -2.27
CA GLU A 184 -1.95 -11.53 -2.62
C GLU A 184 -3.07 -10.66 -2.01
N MET A 185 -2.72 -9.66 -1.20
CA MET A 185 -3.68 -8.77 -0.57
C MET A 185 -4.56 -8.06 -1.61
N PRO A 186 -5.89 -8.00 -1.42
CA PRO A 186 -6.81 -7.37 -2.37
C PRO A 186 -6.49 -5.91 -2.71
N GLY A 187 -5.85 -5.18 -1.77
CA GLY A 187 -5.45 -3.78 -1.98
C GLY A 187 -4.42 -3.58 -3.10
N PHE A 188 -3.72 -4.62 -3.55
CA PHE A 188 -2.78 -4.56 -4.68
C PHE A 188 -3.43 -4.80 -6.05
N ALA A 189 -4.72 -5.12 -6.11
CA ALA A 189 -5.43 -5.34 -7.38
C ALA A 189 -5.22 -4.21 -8.42
N PRO A 190 -5.16 -2.91 -8.05
CA PRO A 190 -4.82 -1.84 -9.00
C PRO A 190 -3.44 -1.98 -9.66
N LEU A 191 -2.41 -2.45 -8.94
CA LEU A 191 -1.08 -2.69 -9.53
C LEU A 191 -1.12 -3.89 -10.48
N VAL A 192 -1.81 -4.97 -10.08
CA VAL A 192 -1.98 -6.17 -10.93
C VAL A 192 -2.65 -5.79 -12.26
N ALA A 193 -3.72 -5.01 -12.20
CA ALA A 193 -4.40 -4.52 -13.40
C ALA A 193 -3.50 -3.64 -14.27
N ALA A 194 -2.74 -2.72 -13.66
CA ALA A 194 -1.82 -1.84 -14.39
C ALA A 194 -0.68 -2.61 -15.08
N ILE A 195 -0.11 -3.61 -14.40
CA ILE A 195 0.94 -4.48 -14.95
C ILE A 195 0.39 -5.30 -16.12
N ALA A 196 -0.80 -5.88 -15.98
CA ALA A 196 -1.46 -6.64 -17.03
C ALA A 196 -1.74 -5.78 -18.28
N ALA A 197 -2.26 -4.57 -18.08
CA ALA A 197 -2.50 -3.61 -19.17
C ALA A 197 -1.20 -3.26 -19.91
N ARG A 198 -0.14 -2.95 -19.17
CA ARG A 198 1.19 -2.64 -19.75
C ARG A 198 1.73 -3.80 -20.58
N ARG A 199 1.60 -5.04 -20.10
CA ARG A 199 2.05 -6.24 -20.84
C ARG A 199 1.27 -6.44 -22.13
N ALA A 200 -0.06 -6.26 -22.10
CA ALA A 200 -0.91 -6.37 -23.28
C ALA A 200 -0.51 -5.34 -24.35
N THR A 201 -0.22 -4.09 -23.95
CA THR A 201 0.26 -3.04 -24.87
C THR A 201 1.59 -3.41 -25.53
N ILE A 202 2.54 -3.96 -24.78
CA ILE A 202 3.84 -4.39 -25.31
C ILE A 202 3.65 -5.54 -26.32
N GLN A 203 2.75 -6.49 -26.05
CA GLN A 203 2.50 -7.63 -26.93
C GLN A 203 1.78 -7.25 -28.24
N GLN A 204 1.01 -6.16 -28.23
CA GLN A 204 0.27 -5.66 -29.39
C GLN A 204 1.09 -4.70 -30.28
N ALA A 205 2.29 -4.29 -29.87
CA ALA A 205 3.14 -3.44 -30.69
C ALA A 205 3.55 -4.18 -31.99
N PRO A 206 3.46 -3.54 -33.18
CA PRO A 206 3.73 -4.21 -34.44
C PRO A 206 5.17 -4.74 -34.46
N ARG A 207 5.31 -6.06 -34.68
CA ARG A 207 6.60 -6.70 -34.89
C ARG A 207 7.16 -6.10 -36.19
N ALA A 208 8.28 -5.39 -36.10
CA ALA A 208 8.91 -4.79 -37.27
C ALA A 208 9.03 -5.85 -38.38
N ILE A 209 8.47 -5.53 -39.55
CA ILE A 209 8.60 -6.36 -40.75
C ILE A 209 10.10 -6.37 -41.08
N GLU A 210 10.76 -7.52 -40.95
CA GLU A 210 12.12 -7.68 -41.45
C GLU A 210 12.12 -7.34 -42.95
N PRO A 211 13.00 -6.46 -43.44
CA PRO A 211 13.13 -6.24 -44.86
C PRO A 211 13.56 -7.56 -45.48
N GLY A 212 12.64 -8.16 -46.25
CA GLY A 212 12.89 -9.38 -47.00
C GLY A 212 14.17 -9.22 -47.80
N ALA A 213 15.08 -10.17 -47.63
CA ALA A 213 16.23 -10.34 -48.49
C ALA A 213 15.71 -10.38 -49.95
N GLY A 214 15.92 -9.27 -50.66
CA GLY A 214 15.70 -9.20 -52.08
C GLY A 214 16.81 -9.96 -52.78
N ASP A 215 16.41 -11.03 -53.46
CA ASP A 215 17.09 -11.73 -54.55
C ASP A 215 17.95 -10.75 -55.38
N GLY A 216 19.22 -11.01 -55.69
CA GLY A 216 19.63 -12.21 -56.42
C GLY A 216 19.26 -12.07 -57.90
N TYR A 217 19.93 -11.16 -58.63
CA TYR A 217 20.09 -11.20 -60.09
C TYR A 217 21.34 -10.42 -60.50
#